data_AF-A0A354Z5Y3-F1
#
_entry.id   AF-A0A354Z5Y3-F1
#
_cell.length_a   1.000
_cell.length_b   1.000
_cell.length_c   1.000
_cell.angle_alpha   90.00
_cell.angle_beta   90.00
_cell.angle_gamma   90.00
#
_symmetry.space_group_name_H-M   'P 1'
#
loop_
_entity.id
_entity.type
_entity.pdbx_description
1 polymer ?
#
loop_
_entity_poly.entity_id
_entity_poly.type
_entity_poly.pdbx_seq_one_letter_code
_entity_poly.pdbx_strand_id
1 'polypeptide(L)' 'RYYGGCEHVDVAERLAIERAKALFGADYANVQPHSGSQANAAVYLALLQPG' A
#
# COMPACT_ATOMS: atom_id res chain seq x y z
N ARG A 1 -1.08 -8.59 9.87
CA ARG A 1 -2.56 -8.72 9.89
C ARG A 1 -3.03 -8.74 11.34
N TYR A 2 -4.22 -8.22 11.65
CA TYR A 2 -4.79 -8.22 13.01
C TYR A 2 -5.70 -9.44 13.30
N TYR A 3 -6.23 -10.08 12.25
CA TYR A 3 -7.06 -11.29 12.33
C TYR A 3 -6.43 -12.43 11.53
N GLY A 4 -6.76 -13.68 11.88
CA GLY A 4 -6.36 -14.88 11.14
C GLY A 4 -7.23 -15.13 9.91
N GLY A 5 -6.85 -16.10 9.06
CA GLY A 5 -7.60 -16.46 7.85
C GLY A 5 -7.36 -15.56 6.65
N CYS A 6 -6.23 -14.85 6.60
CA CYS A 6 -5.90 -13.92 5.51
C CYS A 6 -5.01 -14.53 4.43
N GLU A 7 -4.77 -15.85 4.43
CA GLU A 7 -3.71 -16.51 3.65
C GLU A 7 -3.85 -16.25 2.14
N HIS A 8 -5.07 -16.28 1.61
CA HIS A 8 -5.32 -16.00 0.20
C HIS A 8 -5.17 -14.52 -0.16
N VAL A 9 -5.60 -13.63 0.74
CA VAL A 9 -5.51 -12.17 0.54
C VAL A 9 -4.05 -11.71 0.62
N ASP A 10 -3.25 -12.32 1.49
CA ASP A 10 -1.82 -12.05 1.63
C ASP A 10 -1.06 -12.38 0.35
N VAL A 11 -1.44 -13.46 -0.35
CA VAL A 11 -0.89 -13.79 -1.67
C VAL A 11 -1.24 -12.71 -2.68
N ALA A 12 -2.51 -12.28 -2.74
CA ALA A 12 -2.95 -11.25 -3.66
C ALA A 12 -2.24 -9.90 -3.42
N GLU A 13 -2.14 -9.47 -2.16
CA GLU A 13 -1.45 -8.24 -1.79
C GLU A 13 0.02 -8.27 -2.15
N ARG A 14 0.73 -9.36 -1.83
CA ARG A 14 2.14 -9.51 -2.17
C ARG A 14 2.36 -9.46 -3.68
N LEU A 15 1.53 -10.14 -4.47
CA LEU A 15 1.63 -10.11 -5.93
C LEU A 15 1.39 -8.69 -6.49
N ALA A 16 0.43 -7.95 -5.92
CA ALA A 16 0.17 -6.57 -6.33
C ALA A 16 1.37 -5.65 -6.05
N ILE A 17 1.98 -5.78 -4.87
CA ILE A 17 3.18 -5.02 -4.50
C ILE A 17 4.33 -5.32 -5.46
N GLU A 18 4.65 -6.60 -5.68
CA GLU A 18 5.77 -7.00 -6.54
C GLU A 18 5.57 -6.55 -7.98
N ARG A 19 4.35 -6.65 -8.51
CA ARG A 19 4.03 -6.16 -9.86
C ARG A 19 4.16 -4.65 -9.98
N ALA A 20 3.69 -3.89 -8.97
CA ALA A 20 3.83 -2.45 -8.97
C ALA A 20 5.30 -2.01 -8.93
N LYS A 21 6.10 -2.65 -8.06
CA LYS A 21 7.54 -2.40 -7.99
C LYS A 21 8.24 -2.70 -9.31
N ALA A 22 7.98 -3.84 -9.93
CA ALA A 22 8.58 -4.21 -11.21
C ALA A 22 8.15 -3.28 -12.36
N LEU A 23 6.87 -2.88 -12.40
CA LEU A 23 6.34 -2.00 -13.44
C LEU A 23 6.98 -0.60 -13.42
N PHE A 24 7.22 -0.06 -12.23
CA PHE A 24 7.70 1.32 -12.06
C PHE A 24 9.18 1.42 -11.65
N GLY A 25 9.88 0.29 -11.49
CA GLY A 25 11.26 0.27 -10.99
C GLY A 25 11.39 0.82 -9.56
N ALA A 26 10.39 0.60 -8.72
CA ALA A 26 10.31 1.16 -7.37
C ALA A 26 10.83 0.19 -6.30
N ASP A 27 11.47 0.75 -5.26
CA ASP A 27 11.95 -0.04 -4.12
C ASP A 27 10.79 -0.54 -3.23
N TYR A 28 9.73 0.27 -3.12
CA TYR A 28 8.58 0.02 -2.25
C TYR A 28 7.26 0.42 -2.93
N ALA A 29 6.16 -0.24 -2.53
CA ALA A 29 4.81 0.11 -2.94
C ALA A 29 3.80 -0.22 -1.83
N ASN A 30 2.81 0.66 -1.62
CA ASN A 30 1.64 0.40 -0.78
C ASN A 30 0.40 0.34 -1.67
N VAL A 31 -0.30 -0.80 -1.64
CA VAL A 31 -1.46 -1.10 -2.51
C VAL A 31 -2.80 -1.07 -1.77
N GLN A 32 -2.83 -0.54 -0.54
CA GLN A 32 -4.02 -0.51 0.33
C GLN A 32 -4.96 0.70 0.14
N PRO A 33 -4.52 1.90 -0.29
CA PRO A 33 -5.44 3.03 -0.43
C PRO A 33 -6.57 2.76 -1.43
N HIS A 34 -7.82 3.06 -1.05
CA HIS A 34 -8.99 2.78 -1.91
C HIS A 34 -9.16 3.78 -3.06
N SER A 35 -8.50 4.94 -2.98
CA SER A 35 -8.52 5.96 -4.02
C SER A 35 -7.27 6.84 -3.98
N GLY A 36 -7.04 7.61 -5.05
CA GLY A 36 -5.92 8.55 -5.11
C GLY A 36 -5.97 9.61 -4.02
N SER A 37 -7.15 10.13 -3.68
CA SER A 37 -7.30 11.12 -2.60
C SER A 37 -6.86 10.57 -1.25
N GLN A 38 -7.17 9.31 -0.96
CA GLN A 38 -6.71 8.65 0.27
C GLN A 38 -5.21 8.37 0.26
N ALA A 39 -4.64 8.02 -0.90
CA ALA A 39 -3.20 7.83 -1.03
C ALA A 39 -2.43 9.12 -0.71
N ASN A 40 -2.89 10.26 -1.24
CA ASN A 40 -2.30 11.57 -0.93
C ASN A 40 -2.43 11.91 0.56
N ALA A 41 -3.61 11.71 1.15
CA ALA A 41 -3.84 11.96 2.57
C ALA A 41 -2.93 11.10 3.46
N ALA A 42 -2.72 9.82 3.13
CA ALA A 42 -1.83 8.93 3.87
C ALA A 42 -0.37 9.43 3.87
N VAL A 43 0.10 9.95 2.73
CA VAL A 43 1.45 10.54 2.61
C VAL A 43 1.58 11.81 3.46
N TYR A 44 0.57 12.70 3.44
CA TYR A 44 0.58 13.91 4.25
C TYR A 44 0.63 13.59 5.74
N LEU A 45 -0.21 12.65 6.20
CA LEU A 45 -0.24 12.23 7.61
C LEU A 45 1.06 11.52 8.04
N ALA A 46 1.76 10.87 7.12
CA ALA A 46 3.02 10.20 7.42
C ALA A 46 4.21 11.16 7.53
N LEU A 47 4.22 12.26 6.77
CA LEU A 47 5.41 13.10 6.58
C LEU A 47 5.28 14.51 7.14
N LEU A 48 4.06 15.04 7.29
CA LEU A 48 3.81 16.42 7.69
C LEU A 48 3.27 16.47 9.12
N GLN A 49 3.51 17.58 9.80
CA GLN A 49 2.82 17.90 11.05
C GLN A 49 1.55 18.70 10.75
N PRO A 50 0.46 18.47 11.51
CA PRO A 50 -0.65 19.41 11.51
C PRO A 50 -0.14 20.77 12.01
N GLY A 51 -0.68 21.84 11.42
CA GLY A 51 -0.22 23.22 11.62
C GLY A 51 -0.13 23.64 13.08
#